data_AF-A0A520I918-F1
#
_entry.id   AF-A0A520I918-F1
#
_cell.length_a   1.000
_cell.length_b   1.000
_cell.length_c   1.000
_cell.angle_alpha   90.00
_cell.angle_beta   90.00
_cell.angle_gamma   90.00
#
_symmetry.space_group_name_H-M   'P 1'
#
loop_
_entity.id
_entity.type
_entity.pdbx_description
1 polymer ?
#
loop_
_entity_poly.entity_id
_entity_poly.type
_entity_poly.pdbx_seq_one_letter_code
_entity_poly.pdbx_strand_id
1 'polypeptide(L)' 'MTENLLTVLQPPGWRKPKGYANGIMGRGRMVMTGGMIGWDAEEVFAEGFVPQVEQALRNIV' A
#
# COMPACT_ATOMS: atom_id res chain seq x y z
N MET A 1 26.96 4.71 -13.18
CA MET A 1 25.89 3.90 -12.58
C MET A 1 24.74 4.83 -12.26
N THR A 2 23.60 4.69 -12.92
CA THR A 2 22.40 5.47 -12.59
C THR A 2 21.87 4.97 -11.25
N GLU A 3 21.87 5.82 -10.23
CA GLU A 3 21.13 5.56 -9.00
C GLU A 3 19.67 5.28 -9.35
N ASN A 4 19.12 4.17 -8.88
CA ASN A 4 17.71 3.91 -9.06
C ASN A 4 16.94 4.89 -8.15
N LEU A 5 16.29 5.87 -8.77
CA LEU A 5 15.60 6.95 -8.07
C LEU A 5 14.35 6.48 -7.32
N LEU A 6 13.86 5.26 -7.62
CA LEU A 6 12.61 4.72 -7.11
C LEU A 6 12.84 3.35 -6.45
N THR A 7 12.30 3.21 -5.23
CA THR A 7 12.27 1.95 -4.49
C THR A 7 10.83 1.46 -4.38
N VAL A 8 10.56 0.23 -4.79
CA VAL A 8 9.25 -0.40 -4.63
C VAL A 8 9.02 -0.75 -3.16
N LEU A 9 7.86 -0.38 -2.62
CA LEU A 9 7.44 -0.70 -1.26
C LEU A 9 6.36 -1.77 -1.30
N GLN A 10 6.57 -2.85 -0.55
CA GLN A 10 5.63 -3.95 -0.37
C GLN A 10 5.59 -4.29 1.12
N PRO A 11 4.46 -4.05 1.81
CA PRO A 11 4.33 -4.41 3.22
C PRO A 11 4.56 -5.92 3.42
N PRO A 12 5.32 -6.33 4.45
CA PRO A 12 5.49 -7.73 4.78
C PRO A 12 4.14 -8.41 5.04
N GLY A 13 3.97 -9.63 4.53
CA GLY A 13 2.77 -10.43 4.73
C GLY A 13 1.60 -10.10 3.80
N TRP A 14 1.64 -8.98 3.09
CA TRP A 14 0.60 -8.68 2.09
C TRP A 14 0.76 -9.57 0.86
N ARG A 15 -0.37 -9.89 0.23
CA ARG A 15 -0.37 -10.58 -1.06
C ARG A 15 0.31 -9.73 -2.14
N LYS A 16 0.97 -10.41 -3.08
CA LYS A 16 1.70 -9.76 -4.16
C LYS A 16 0.72 -9.00 -5.07
N PRO A 17 0.89 -7.69 -5.29
CA PRO A 17 0.00 -6.92 -6.15
C PRO A 17 0.14 -7.34 -7.63
N LYS A 18 -0.96 -7.24 -8.38
CA LYS A 18 -1.06 -7.65 -9.79
C LYS A 18 -1.10 -6.41 -10.68
N GLY A 19 0.03 -6.07 -11.29
CA GLY A 19 0.12 -4.94 -12.24
C GLY A 19 0.30 -3.56 -11.60
N TYR A 20 0.57 -3.49 -10.29
CA TYR A 20 0.87 -2.25 -9.56
C TYR A 20 1.83 -2.50 -8.38
N ALA A 21 2.29 -1.43 -7.72
CA ALA A 21 3.05 -1.48 -6.48
C ALA A 21 2.20 -0.95 -5.31
N ASN A 22 2.30 -1.55 -4.13
CA ASN A 22 1.60 -1.06 -2.93
C ASN A 22 2.09 0.33 -2.51
N GLY A 23 3.36 0.65 -2.79
CA GLY A 23 3.87 2.01 -2.80
C GLY A 23 5.21 2.14 -3.52
N ILE A 24 5.65 3.38 -3.72
CA ILE A 24 6.96 3.74 -4.26
C ILE A 24 7.58 4.81 -3.36
N MET A 25 8.83 4.60 -2.95
CA MET A 25 9.65 5.65 -2.34
C MET A 25 10.54 6.27 -3.41
N GLY A 26 10.41 7.58 -3.59
CA GLY A 26 11.26 8.39 -4.44
C GLY A 26 12.36 9.12 -3.68
N ARG A 27 13.03 10.06 -4.38
CA ARG A 27 14.08 10.92 -3.81
C ARG A 27 13.57 11.71 -2.60
N GLY A 28 14.43 11.89 -1.60
CA GLY A 28 14.08 12.61 -0.38
C GLY A 28 13.14 11.85 0.56
N ARG A 29 13.00 10.52 0.38
CA ARG A 29 12.08 9.65 1.13
C ARG A 29 10.60 10.04 0.97
N MET A 30 10.26 10.61 -0.18
CA MET A 30 8.87 10.87 -0.54
C MET A 30 8.18 9.55 -0.91
N VAL A 31 7.10 9.21 -0.20
CA VAL A 31 6.35 7.96 -0.41
C VAL A 31 5.04 8.26 -1.11
N MET A 32 4.78 7.55 -2.20
CA MET A 32 3.50 7.52 -2.89
C MET A 32 2.89 6.13 -2.71
N THR A 33 1.67 6.06 -2.18
CA THR A 33 0.95 4.79 -2.01
C THR A 33 0.20 4.43 -3.29
N GLY A 34 -0.10 3.15 -3.47
CA GLY A 34 -1.20 2.73 -4.33
C GLY A 34 -2.56 3.21 -3.78
N GLY A 35 -3.63 2.87 -4.48
CA GLY A 35 -4.99 3.11 -3.98
C GLY A 35 -5.25 2.26 -2.73
N MET A 36 -5.70 2.90 -1.65
CA MET A 36 -6.06 2.21 -0.41
C MET A 36 -7.56 1.89 -0.41
N ILE A 37 -7.87 0.64 -0.07
CA ILE A 37 -9.23 0.14 0.09
C ILE A 37 -9.35 -0.60 1.43
N GLY A 38 -10.58 -0.76 1.92
CA GLY A 38 -10.88 -1.29 3.25
C GLY A 38 -10.71 -2.80 3.42
N TRP A 39 -9.70 -3.40 2.78
CA TRP A 39 -9.34 -4.80 2.95
C TRP A 39 -8.14 -4.98 3.90
N ASP A 40 -7.99 -6.16 4.49
CA ASP A 40 -6.81 -6.56 5.26
C ASP A 40 -5.71 -7.18 4.36
N ALA A 41 -4.63 -7.68 4.99
CA ALA A 41 -3.52 -8.32 4.28
C ALA A 41 -3.90 -9.61 3.52
N GLU A 42 -5.04 -10.21 3.86
CA GLU A 42 -5.61 -11.41 3.23
C GLU A 42 -6.64 -11.08 2.14
N GLU A 43 -6.75 -9.80 1.76
CA GLU A 43 -7.69 -9.28 0.77
C GLU A 43 -9.16 -9.41 1.20
N VAL A 44 -9.44 -9.42 2.52
CA VAL A 44 -10.80 -9.49 3.08
C VAL A 44 -11.29 -8.09 3.43
N PHE A 45 -12.45 -7.70 2.87
CA PHE A 45 -13.08 -6.41 3.21
C PHE A 45 -13.70 -6.43 4.60
N ALA A 46 -13.50 -5.32 5.33
CA ALA A 46 -14.29 -5.05 6.52
C ALA A 46 -15.78 -4.87 6.17
N GLU A 47 -16.66 -5.23 7.10
CA GLU A 47 -18.10 -5.14 6.90
C GLU A 47 -18.60 -3.71 7.17
N GLY A 48 -19.16 -3.08 6.14
CA GLY A 48 -19.72 -1.72 6.23
C GLY A 48 -18.71 -0.61 5.93
N PHE A 49 -19.24 0.60 5.70
CA PHE A 49 -18.45 1.72 5.19
C PHE A 49 -17.43 2.25 6.21
N VAL A 50 -17.86 2.50 7.45
CA VAL A 50 -16.97 3.06 8.49
C VAL A 50 -15.81 2.12 8.81
N PRO A 51 -16.02 0.80 9.03
CA PRO A 51 -14.90 -0.14 9.20
C PRO A 51 -13.97 -0.21 7.99
N GLN A 52 -14.47 -0.09 6.76
CA GLN A 52 -13.61 -0.03 5.57
C GLN A 52 -12.75 1.24 5.53
N VAL A 53 -13.30 2.40 5.90
CA VAL A 53 -12.52 3.66 6.01
C VAL A 53 -11.43 3.51 7.06
N GLU A 54 -11.77 2.95 8.23
CA GLU A 54 -10.79 2.66 9.28
C GLU A 54 -9.67 1.72 8.77
N GLN A 55 -10.04 0.61 8.14
CA GLN A 55 -9.07 -0.35 7.60
C GLN A 55 -8.18 0.30 6.52
N ALA A 56 -8.75 1.10 5.62
CA ALA A 56 -8.00 1.81 4.59
C ALA A 56 -6.99 2.80 5.18
N LEU A 57 -7.32 3.48 6.28
CA LEU A 57 -6.40 4.38 6.99
C LEU A 57 -5.34 3.60 7.77
N ARG A 58 -5.71 2.47 8.40
CA ARG A 58 -4.77 1.56 9.08
C ARG A 58 -3.74 0.99 8.12
N ASN A 59 -4.11 0.76 6.87
CA ASN A 59 -3.21 0.28 5.82
C ASN A 59 -2.10 1.27 5.42
N ILE A 60 -2.18 2.54 5.85
CA ILE A 60 -1.19 3.59 5.55
C ILE A 60 -0.06 3.65 6.60
N VAL A 61 -0.32 3.22 7.85
CA VAL A 61 0.53 3.46 9.03
C VAL A 61 1.35 2.25 9.48
#